data_AF-A0A3B8Q2K9-F1
#
_entry.id   AF-A0A3B8Q2K9-F1
#
_cell.length_a   1.000
_cell.length_b   1.000
_cell.length_c   1.000
_cell.angle_alpha   90.00
_cell.angle_beta   90.00
_cell.angle_gamma   90.00
#
_symmetry.space_group_name_H-M   'P 1'
#
loop_
_entity.id
_entity.type
_entity.pdbx_description
1 polymer ?
#
loop_
_entity_poly.entity_id
_entity_poly.type
_entity_poly.pdbx_seq_one_letter_code
_entity_poly.pdbx_strand_id
1 'polypeptide(L)'
;RVRPTTRVSGRAVNNDSALEQQAETMGSRAADAGQTALTGASHVGDMRLGPAVGRNGGDAPRFLAASAGGVIQRNKRGVKLLGLAKPKLFQFPEPKRERKASAAIERIATQNLAFRFQANNPNSIFAEFTVCGVLLPENLDQKDSKLIGAGQVVNVIGPAAQDMQQYFPSDLKKSIAKIVMQTLLLADQIDYLRETDLTAGNNRVLVEVHYYYNRPPSFAGRWHKDTRGDTMFVNLNYINPESPIPGPEYLVNPHTTEEHARQRRELVPDSFLTDLEFAQDNLDEPTEIGWGMVPTYGVVSFVDELIHHTTPLAGGRKVSAEQLSGDPARGLVAPEERLALSDLASAANNPVYDRLDLESAGLSPETASILLNAFAAENYKSVGIFYLPHRQPLTADGNTSRLTRRMSVSGRDVTDPPPDARRSFFRTWVRSVTAGIGYIT
;
A
#
# COMPACT_ATOMS: atom_id res chain seq x y z
N ARG A 1 -13.43 -1.42 -32.69
CA ARG A 1 -12.15 -0.69 -32.54
C ARG A 1 -12.05 -0.23 -31.10
N VAL A 2 -11.14 -0.80 -30.32
CA VAL A 2 -10.82 -0.31 -28.98
C VAL A 2 -10.12 1.04 -29.17
N ARG A 3 -10.70 2.14 -28.69
CA ARG A 3 -10.00 3.43 -28.67
C ARG A 3 -9.19 3.50 -27.37
N PRO A 4 -7.94 3.99 -27.38
CA PRO A 4 -7.21 4.26 -26.15
C PRO A 4 -8.05 5.19 -25.27
N THR A 5 -8.50 4.71 -24.13
CA THR A 5 -9.44 5.42 -23.26
C THR A 5 -8.77 6.51 -22.43
N THR A 6 -7.47 6.35 -22.17
CA THR A 6 -6.70 7.32 -21.39
C THR A 6 -5.21 7.22 -21.77
N ARG A 7 -4.54 8.36 -21.89
CA ARG A 7 -3.07 8.41 -21.92
C ARG A 7 -2.60 8.79 -20.52
N VAL A 8 -1.79 7.94 -19.90
CA VAL A 8 -1.08 8.28 -18.66
C VAL A 8 0.39 8.50 -19.05
N SER A 9 0.92 9.69 -18.75
CA SER A 9 2.30 10.06 -19.09
C SER A 9 2.67 9.89 -20.58
N GLY A 10 1.72 10.11 -21.50
CA GLY A 10 1.94 9.99 -22.94
C GLY A 10 1.89 8.56 -23.50
N ARG A 11 1.86 7.54 -22.64
CA ARG A 11 1.63 6.14 -23.05
C ARG A 11 0.14 5.83 -23.11
N ALA A 12 -0.26 5.10 -24.14
CA ALA A 12 -1.60 4.54 -24.23
C ALA A 12 -1.71 3.37 -23.24
N VAL A 13 -2.62 3.48 -22.27
CA VAL A 13 -2.94 2.39 -21.36
C VAL A 13 -3.93 1.48 -22.07
N ASN A 14 -3.41 0.61 -22.95
CA ASN A 14 -4.09 -0.54 -23.58
C ASN A 14 -3.09 -1.25 -24.51
N ASN A 15 -2.06 -1.89 -23.95
CA ASN A 15 -1.17 -2.82 -24.68
C ASN A 15 -1.46 -4.27 -24.28
N ASP A 16 -2.74 -4.59 -24.09
CA ASP A 16 -3.16 -5.95 -23.76
C ASP A 16 -3.38 -6.73 -25.06
N SER A 17 -2.41 -7.57 -25.43
CA SER A 17 -2.50 -8.44 -26.62
C SER A 17 -3.73 -9.35 -26.59
N ALA A 18 -4.28 -9.66 -25.42
CA ALA A 18 -5.52 -10.41 -25.33
C ALA A 18 -6.73 -9.60 -25.83
N LEU A 19 -6.68 -8.26 -25.76
CA LEU A 19 -7.72 -7.38 -26.30
C LEU A 19 -7.68 -7.30 -27.82
N GLU A 20 -6.50 -7.31 -28.44
CA GLU A 20 -6.40 -7.39 -29.90
C GLU A 20 -6.94 -8.74 -30.38
N GLN A 21 -6.57 -9.84 -29.72
CA GLN A 21 -7.09 -11.17 -30.06
C GLN A 21 -8.60 -11.31 -29.85
N GLN A 22 -9.16 -10.74 -28.77
CA GLN A 22 -10.61 -10.77 -28.52
C GLN A 22 -11.36 -9.89 -29.53
N ALA A 23 -10.82 -8.73 -29.88
CA ALA A 23 -11.39 -7.85 -30.90
C ALA A 23 -11.34 -8.49 -32.30
N GLU A 24 -10.26 -9.17 -32.65
CA GLU A 24 -10.14 -9.97 -33.88
C GLU A 24 -11.16 -11.11 -33.87
N THR A 25 -11.27 -11.86 -32.77
CA THR A 25 -12.24 -12.96 -32.63
C THR A 25 -13.68 -12.46 -32.83
N MET A 26 -14.04 -11.32 -32.25
CA MET A 26 -15.36 -10.71 -32.44
C MET A 26 -15.55 -10.20 -33.87
N GLY A 27 -14.51 -9.63 -34.48
CA GLY A 27 -14.53 -9.19 -35.87
C GLY A 27 -14.77 -10.35 -36.85
N SER A 28 -14.07 -11.46 -36.65
CA SER A 28 -14.23 -12.68 -37.45
C SER A 28 -15.64 -13.25 -37.33
N ARG A 29 -16.17 -13.38 -36.10
CA ARG A 29 -17.56 -13.86 -35.89
C ARG A 29 -18.61 -12.98 -36.56
N ALA A 30 -18.42 -11.66 -36.55
CA ALA A 30 -19.33 -10.73 -37.21
C ALA A 30 -19.25 -10.85 -38.75
N ALA A 31 -18.05 -11.05 -39.30
CA ALA A 31 -17.86 -11.30 -40.72
C ALA A 31 -18.53 -12.61 -41.16
N ASP A 32 -18.37 -13.68 -40.38
CA ASP A 32 -18.97 -15.00 -40.65
C ASP A 32 -20.50 -14.95 -40.58
N ALA A 33 -21.06 -14.23 -39.61
CA ALA A 33 -22.51 -14.03 -39.49
C ALA A 33 -23.08 -13.25 -40.69
N GLY A 34 -22.34 -12.26 -41.20
CA GLY A 34 -22.71 -11.51 -42.40
C GLY A 34 -22.69 -12.36 -43.67
N GLN A 35 -21.71 -13.24 -43.83
CA GLN A 35 -21.65 -14.17 -44.97
C GLN A 35 -22.77 -15.22 -44.94
N THR A 36 -23.14 -15.71 -43.76
CA THR A 36 -24.23 -16.68 -43.59
C THR A 36 -25.59 -16.06 -43.97
N ALA A 37 -25.79 -14.77 -43.67
CA ALA A 37 -27.00 -14.04 -44.06
C ALA A 37 -27.09 -13.79 -45.59
N LEU A 38 -25.95 -13.61 -46.27
CA LEU A 38 -25.89 -13.38 -47.71
C LEU A 38 -26.06 -14.67 -48.53
N THR A 39 -25.55 -15.81 -48.06
CA THR A 39 -25.68 -17.09 -48.77
C THR A 39 -27.06 -17.73 -48.60
N GLY A 40 -27.74 -17.48 -47.47
CA GLY A 40 -29.12 -17.92 -47.26
C GLY A 40 -30.17 -17.23 -48.15
N ALA A 41 -29.86 -16.04 -48.68
CA ALA A 41 -30.76 -15.30 -49.56
C ALA A 41 -30.75 -15.80 -51.03
N SER A 42 -29.73 -16.55 -51.43
CA SER A 42 -29.53 -17.04 -52.80
C SER A 42 -30.11 -18.44 -53.09
N HIS A 43 -30.88 -19.03 -52.16
CA HIS A 43 -31.45 -20.38 -52.33
C HIS A 43 -32.99 -20.45 -52.21
N VAL A 44 -33.69 -19.35 -52.45
CA VAL A 44 -35.16 -19.35 -52.62
C VAL A 44 -35.48 -19.18 -54.10
N GLY A 45 -35.14 -20.20 -54.89
CA GLY A 45 -35.64 -20.40 -56.24
C GLY A 45 -36.83 -21.36 -56.21
N ASP A 46 -37.95 -20.92 -56.76
CA ASP A 46 -39.16 -21.69 -57.06
C ASP A 46 -39.92 -22.35 -55.89
N MET A 47 -40.78 -21.55 -55.24
CA MET A 47 -42.01 -22.08 -54.68
C MET A 47 -43.21 -21.27 -55.17
N ARG A 48 -44.04 -21.94 -55.99
CA ARG A 48 -45.27 -21.45 -56.62
C ARG A 48 -46.23 -20.81 -55.61
N LEU A 49 -46.74 -19.64 -55.99
CA LEU A 49 -47.77 -18.88 -55.27
C LEU A 49 -49.13 -19.60 -55.32
N GLY A 50 -49.64 -20.00 -54.16
CA GLY A 50 -51.05 -20.35 -53.95
C GLY A 50 -51.85 -19.16 -53.39
N PRO A 51 -53.20 -19.15 -53.54
CA PRO A 51 -54.01 -17.98 -53.28
C PRO A 51 -54.18 -17.69 -51.79
N ALA A 52 -54.29 -16.39 -51.51
CA ALA A 52 -54.31 -15.76 -50.21
C ALA A 52 -55.35 -16.33 -49.24
N VAL A 53 -54.88 -16.74 -48.05
CA VAL A 53 -55.69 -16.93 -46.85
C VAL A 53 -55.14 -16.00 -45.79
N GLY A 54 -56.00 -15.09 -45.32
CA GLY A 54 -55.66 -14.08 -44.33
C GLY A 54 -55.21 -14.66 -43.00
N ARG A 55 -54.22 -14.02 -42.37
CA ARG A 55 -53.85 -14.24 -40.97
C ARG A 55 -53.22 -12.98 -40.38
N ASN A 56 -53.89 -12.51 -39.32
CA ASN A 56 -53.43 -11.86 -38.09
C ASN A 56 -52.10 -11.10 -38.11
N GLY A 57 -52.19 -9.82 -37.72
CA GLY A 57 -51.05 -9.01 -37.31
C GLY A 57 -50.27 -9.69 -36.19
N GLY A 58 -49.07 -10.15 -36.53
CA GLY A 58 -48.00 -10.39 -35.59
C GLY A 58 -47.03 -9.21 -35.70
N ASP A 59 -46.84 -8.50 -34.60
CA ASP A 59 -45.82 -7.48 -34.46
C ASP A 59 -44.48 -8.04 -34.92
N ALA A 60 -43.90 -7.42 -35.94
CA ALA A 60 -42.53 -7.70 -36.34
C ALA A 60 -41.61 -7.49 -35.12
N PRO A 61 -40.67 -8.39 -34.84
CA PRO A 61 -39.72 -8.18 -33.76
C PRO A 61 -38.96 -6.89 -34.07
N ARG A 62 -39.26 -5.84 -33.31
CA ARG A 62 -38.45 -4.62 -33.26
C ARG A 62 -37.09 -5.07 -32.74
N PHE A 63 -36.16 -5.29 -33.65
CA PHE A 63 -34.74 -5.35 -33.32
C PHE A 63 -34.41 -4.02 -32.66
N LEU A 64 -34.28 -4.06 -31.33
CA LEU A 64 -33.77 -2.94 -30.54
C LEU A 64 -32.45 -2.54 -31.19
N ALA A 65 -32.44 -1.34 -31.77
CA ALA A 65 -31.23 -0.73 -32.27
C ALA A 65 -30.19 -0.80 -31.14
N ALA A 66 -29.13 -1.57 -31.36
CA ALA A 66 -28.01 -1.67 -30.44
C ALA A 66 -27.58 -0.23 -30.11
N SER A 67 -27.82 0.17 -28.87
CA SER A 67 -27.47 1.50 -28.40
C SER A 67 -26.00 1.75 -28.69
N ALA A 68 -25.72 2.93 -29.26
CA ALA A 68 -24.40 3.37 -29.66
C ALA A 68 -23.38 3.03 -28.55
N GLY A 69 -22.36 2.26 -28.95
CA GLY A 69 -21.42 1.59 -28.06
C GLY A 69 -20.88 2.48 -26.94
N GLY A 70 -21.37 2.23 -25.73
CA GLY A 70 -20.72 2.71 -24.52
C GLY A 70 -19.32 2.11 -24.45
N VAL A 71 -18.31 2.97 -24.41
CA VAL A 71 -16.94 2.54 -24.15
C VAL A 71 -16.92 2.02 -22.72
N ILE A 72 -16.87 0.70 -22.57
CA ILE A 72 -16.66 0.06 -21.27
C ILE A 72 -15.23 0.43 -20.84
N GLN A 73 -15.09 1.40 -19.94
CA GLN A 73 -13.81 1.64 -19.26
C GLN A 73 -13.55 0.45 -18.33
N ARG A 74 -12.84 -0.55 -18.86
CA ARG A 74 -12.35 -1.65 -18.02
C ARG A 74 -11.31 -1.08 -17.05
N ASN A 75 -11.44 -1.50 -15.80
CA ASN A 75 -10.56 -1.16 -14.68
C ASN A 75 -10.47 0.33 -14.29
N LYS A 76 -11.61 1.03 -14.25
CA LYS A 76 -11.70 2.41 -13.70
C LYS A 76 -11.05 2.54 -12.31
N ARG A 77 -11.20 1.51 -11.48
CA ARG A 77 -10.63 1.47 -10.11
C ARG A 77 -9.10 1.37 -10.13
N GLY A 78 -8.54 0.48 -10.94
CA GLY A 78 -7.09 0.42 -11.17
C GLY A 78 -6.50 1.74 -11.68
N VAL A 79 -7.21 2.46 -12.56
CA VAL A 79 -6.78 3.81 -12.99
C VAL A 79 -6.79 4.81 -11.84
N LYS A 80 -7.77 4.74 -10.93
CA LYS A 80 -7.77 5.57 -9.72
C LYS A 80 -6.59 5.24 -8.80
N LEU A 81 -6.34 3.95 -8.54
CA LEU A 81 -5.22 3.52 -7.69
C LEU A 81 -3.88 3.91 -8.29
N LEU A 82 -3.73 3.81 -9.62
CA LEU A 82 -2.58 4.32 -10.37
C LEU A 82 -2.39 5.83 -10.18
N GLY A 83 -3.49 6.60 -10.11
CA GLY A 83 -3.46 8.02 -9.76
C GLY A 83 -2.95 8.33 -8.34
N LEU A 84 -3.00 7.34 -7.44
CA LEU A 84 -2.50 7.41 -6.07
C LEU A 84 -1.09 6.81 -5.90
N ALA A 85 -0.46 6.34 -6.99
CA ALA A 85 0.83 5.66 -6.94
C ALA A 85 1.98 6.53 -6.45
N LYS A 86 1.88 7.86 -6.56
CA LYS A 86 2.86 8.81 -6.03
C LYS A 86 2.37 9.40 -4.72
N PRO A 87 3.25 9.63 -3.74
CA PRO A 87 2.83 10.24 -2.49
C PRO A 87 2.22 11.62 -2.72
N LYS A 88 1.06 11.85 -2.10
CA LYS A 88 0.37 13.14 -2.07
C LYS A 88 0.82 13.90 -0.83
N LEU A 89 1.25 15.14 -1.02
CA LEU A 89 1.64 16.05 0.04
C LEU A 89 0.63 17.19 0.12
N PHE A 90 0.07 17.44 1.31
CA PHE A 90 -0.87 18.53 1.53
C PHE A 90 -0.80 19.05 2.96
N GLN A 91 -1.22 20.29 3.18
CA GLN A 91 -1.38 20.85 4.51
C GLN A 91 -2.71 20.39 5.10
N PHE A 92 -2.70 19.94 6.37
CA PHE A 92 -3.94 19.59 7.05
C PHE A 92 -4.79 20.85 7.31
N PRO A 93 -6.11 20.84 7.01
CA PRO A 93 -6.94 22.05 7.03
C PRO A 93 -7.28 22.54 8.44
N GLU A 94 -7.18 21.69 9.46
CA GLU A 94 -7.48 22.03 10.85
C GLU A 94 -6.28 21.81 11.79
N PRO A 95 -5.15 22.52 11.60
CA PRO A 95 -3.91 22.27 12.36
C PRO A 95 -4.08 22.45 13.88
N LYS A 96 -5.00 23.33 14.29
CA LYS A 96 -5.36 23.50 15.72
C LYS A 96 -6.00 22.25 16.32
N ARG A 97 -6.82 21.52 15.55
CA ARG A 97 -7.48 20.29 15.99
C ARG A 97 -6.44 19.20 16.17
N GLU A 98 -5.57 19.03 15.17
CA GLU A 98 -4.49 18.07 15.19
C GLU A 98 -3.56 18.29 16.39
N ARG A 99 -3.03 19.51 16.56
CA ARG A 99 -2.21 19.87 17.72
C ARG A 99 -2.90 19.57 19.06
N LYS A 100 -4.19 19.90 19.20
CA LYS A 100 -4.94 19.63 20.43
C LYS A 100 -5.08 18.12 20.69
N ALA A 101 -5.34 17.34 19.65
CA ALA A 101 -5.45 15.89 19.74
C ALA A 101 -4.09 15.25 20.13
N SER A 102 -3.00 15.64 19.47
CA SER A 102 -1.64 15.16 19.79
C SER A 102 -1.27 15.46 21.24
N ALA A 103 -1.43 16.72 21.68
CA ALA A 103 -1.11 17.11 23.05
C ALA A 103 -1.96 16.34 24.09
N ALA A 104 -3.21 16.03 23.76
CA ALA A 104 -4.06 15.23 24.63
C ALA A 104 -3.60 13.77 24.72
N ILE A 105 -3.22 13.16 23.59
CA ILE A 105 -2.69 11.79 23.51
C ILE A 105 -1.36 11.71 24.27
N GLU A 106 -0.43 12.65 24.05
CA GLU A 106 0.85 12.72 24.75
C GLU A 106 0.68 12.84 26.27
N ARG A 107 -0.25 13.69 26.71
CA ARG A 107 -0.56 13.82 28.14
C ARG A 107 -1.10 12.51 28.72
N ILE A 108 -2.01 11.83 28.02
CA ILE A 108 -2.59 10.55 28.47
C ILE A 108 -1.50 9.46 28.50
N ALA A 109 -0.68 9.35 27.46
CA ALA A 109 0.48 8.45 27.45
C ALA A 109 1.41 8.74 28.63
N THR A 110 1.75 10.01 28.86
CA THR A 110 2.63 10.41 29.96
C THR A 110 2.00 10.22 31.33
N GLN A 111 0.68 10.14 31.47
CA GLN A 111 0.03 9.91 32.77
C GLN A 111 -0.07 8.43 33.12
N ASN A 112 -0.09 7.54 32.13
CA ASN A 112 -0.25 6.11 32.34
C ASN A 112 1.12 5.41 32.50
N LEU A 113 1.36 4.82 33.67
CA LEU A 113 2.65 4.22 34.07
C LEU A 113 3.20 3.17 33.10
N ALA A 114 2.33 2.35 32.49
CA ALA A 114 2.73 1.37 31.47
C ALA A 114 3.41 2.04 30.26
N PHE A 115 2.90 3.19 29.84
CA PHE A 115 3.48 3.98 28.74
C PHE A 115 4.69 4.78 29.18
N ARG A 116 4.76 5.22 30.46
CA ARG A 116 5.96 5.86 31.01
C ARG A 116 7.19 4.97 30.89
N PHE A 117 7.06 3.66 31.10
CA PHE A 117 8.19 2.74 30.98
C PHE A 117 8.71 2.63 29.54
N GLN A 118 7.84 2.71 28.52
CA GLN A 118 8.26 2.79 27.12
C GLN A 118 8.82 4.17 26.77
N ALA A 119 8.11 5.24 27.13
CA ALA A 119 8.51 6.62 26.81
C ALA A 119 9.83 7.05 27.49
N ASN A 120 10.15 6.51 28.67
CA ASN A 120 11.36 6.83 29.43
C ASN A 120 12.49 5.81 29.26
N ASN A 121 12.30 4.74 28.48
CA ASN A 121 13.39 3.85 28.14
C ASN A 121 14.10 4.43 26.90
N PRO A 122 15.29 5.05 27.03
CA PRO A 122 16.02 5.61 25.88
C PRO A 122 16.43 4.53 24.87
N ASN A 123 16.43 3.26 25.29
CA ASN A 123 16.65 2.08 24.44
C ASN A 123 15.33 1.44 23.97
N SER A 124 14.15 1.92 24.40
CA SER A 124 12.90 1.60 23.72
C SER A 124 12.89 2.40 22.44
N ILE A 125 13.48 1.77 21.43
CA ILE A 125 13.70 2.24 20.06
C ILE A 125 12.39 2.62 19.34
N PHE A 126 11.24 2.47 20.01
CA PHE A 126 9.91 2.77 19.51
C PHE A 126 9.09 3.48 20.59
N ALA A 127 9.15 4.81 20.64
CA ALA A 127 8.06 5.61 21.20
C ALA A 127 6.86 5.66 20.20
N GLU A 128 6.60 4.52 19.55
CA GLU A 128 5.43 4.25 18.75
C GLU A 128 4.48 3.45 19.62
N PHE A 129 3.22 3.86 19.64
CA PHE A 129 2.16 3.04 20.18
C PHE A 129 0.91 3.18 19.33
N THR A 130 0.20 2.07 19.21
CA THR A 130 -1.16 2.06 18.65
C THR A 130 -2.06 2.85 19.60
N VAL A 131 -2.70 3.89 19.07
CA VAL A 131 -3.57 4.81 19.81
C VAL A 131 -5.00 4.29 19.84
N CYS A 132 -5.53 3.91 18.67
CA CYS A 132 -6.88 3.39 18.49
C CYS A 132 -7.08 2.91 17.05
N GLY A 133 -8.24 2.34 16.76
CA GLY A 133 -8.74 2.16 15.40
C GLY A 133 -9.84 3.17 15.09
N VAL A 134 -10.01 3.52 13.82
CA VAL A 134 -11.17 4.24 13.31
C VAL A 134 -11.85 3.37 12.27
N LEU A 135 -13.05 2.88 12.59
CA LEU A 135 -13.89 2.15 11.66
C LEU A 135 -14.63 3.13 10.76
N LEU A 136 -14.50 2.97 9.45
CA LEU A 136 -15.26 3.75 8.47
C LEU A 136 -16.74 3.33 8.48
N PRO A 137 -17.68 4.26 8.20
CA PRO A 137 -19.07 3.89 8.04
C PRO A 137 -19.27 3.02 6.79
N GLU A 138 -20.26 2.12 6.82
CA GLU A 138 -20.58 1.24 5.70
C GLU A 138 -20.93 2.02 4.42
N ASN A 139 -21.69 3.12 4.57
CA ASN A 139 -22.09 3.97 3.45
C ASN A 139 -21.14 5.16 3.30
N LEU A 140 -20.20 5.06 2.35
CA LEU A 140 -19.25 6.12 1.99
C LEU A 140 -19.83 7.17 1.02
N ASP A 141 -20.99 6.94 0.41
CA ASP A 141 -21.62 7.84 -0.58
C ASP A 141 -22.34 9.05 0.06
N GLN A 142 -22.16 9.23 1.35
CA GLN A 142 -22.65 10.41 2.05
C GLN A 142 -21.84 11.66 1.69
N LYS A 143 -22.47 12.84 1.83
CA LYS A 143 -21.76 14.12 1.73
C LYS A 143 -20.57 14.14 2.70
N ASP A 144 -19.44 14.67 2.25
CA ASP A 144 -18.18 14.69 3.00
C ASP A 144 -18.33 15.26 4.43
N SER A 145 -19.14 16.29 4.61
CA SER A 145 -19.41 16.88 5.93
C SER A 145 -20.09 15.92 6.91
N LYS A 146 -20.95 15.02 6.42
CA LYS A 146 -21.54 13.94 7.23
C LYS A 146 -20.54 12.81 7.43
N LEU A 147 -19.83 12.42 6.38
CA LEU A 147 -18.84 11.35 6.40
C LEU A 147 -17.72 11.61 7.43
N ILE A 148 -17.21 12.84 7.50
CA ILE A 148 -16.20 13.28 8.47
C ILE A 148 -16.64 13.02 9.93
N GLY A 149 -17.94 13.10 10.21
CA GLY A 149 -18.50 12.86 11.54
C GLY A 149 -18.89 11.42 11.83
N ALA A 150 -18.83 10.52 10.84
CA ALA A 150 -19.38 9.18 10.91
C ALA A 150 -18.36 8.09 11.29
N GLY A 151 -17.06 8.39 11.29
CA GLY A 151 -16.02 7.46 11.72
C GLY A 151 -16.15 7.12 13.21
N GLN A 152 -16.03 5.83 13.55
CA GLN A 152 -16.15 5.35 14.93
C GLN A 152 -14.78 4.95 15.46
N VAL A 153 -14.37 5.54 16.59
CA VAL A 153 -13.18 5.06 17.30
C VAL A 153 -13.49 3.73 17.97
N VAL A 154 -12.68 2.72 17.67
CA VAL A 154 -12.78 1.35 18.16
C VAL A 154 -11.48 0.91 18.82
N ASN A 155 -11.55 -0.15 19.62
CA ASN A 155 -10.34 -0.83 20.07
C ASN A 155 -9.75 -1.65 18.91
N VAL A 156 -8.43 -1.71 18.84
CA VAL A 156 -7.71 -2.55 17.86
C VAL A 156 -7.08 -3.67 18.66
N ILE A 157 -7.40 -4.91 18.32
CA ILE A 157 -6.78 -6.07 18.95
C ILE A 157 -5.59 -6.48 18.08
N GLY A 158 -4.38 -6.34 18.64
CA GLY A 158 -3.14 -6.73 17.97
C GLY A 158 -1.97 -6.81 18.94
N PRO A 159 -0.89 -7.53 18.59
CA PRO A 159 0.27 -7.71 19.46
C PRO A 159 0.99 -6.39 19.80
N ALA A 160 0.83 -5.36 18.96
CA ALA A 160 1.33 -4.01 19.19
C ALA A 160 0.28 -3.03 19.76
N ALA A 161 -0.96 -3.50 19.97
CA ALA A 161 -2.05 -2.66 20.42
C ALA A 161 -2.10 -2.60 21.94
N GLN A 162 -1.67 -1.48 22.49
CA GLN A 162 -2.02 -1.11 23.85
C GLN A 162 -3.32 -0.30 23.76
N ASP A 163 -4.40 -0.78 24.38
CA ASP A 163 -5.72 -0.13 24.35
C ASP A 163 -5.66 1.24 25.06
N MET A 164 -5.17 2.26 24.35
CA MET A 164 -5.17 3.63 24.84
C MET A 164 -6.56 4.26 24.77
N GLN A 165 -7.39 3.81 23.83
CA GLN A 165 -8.66 4.45 23.56
C GLN A 165 -9.64 4.37 24.73
N GLN A 166 -9.50 3.36 25.62
CA GLN A 166 -10.28 3.29 26.86
C GLN A 166 -10.07 4.52 27.77
N TYR A 167 -8.90 5.18 27.68
CA TYR A 167 -8.59 6.38 28.46
C TYR A 167 -8.97 7.68 27.75
N PHE A 168 -9.45 7.63 26.51
CA PHE A 168 -9.74 8.84 25.75
C PHE A 168 -11.12 9.39 26.09
N PRO A 169 -11.22 10.69 26.44
CA PRO A 169 -12.51 11.34 26.56
C PRO A 169 -13.22 11.39 25.20
N SER A 170 -14.55 11.47 25.20
CA SER A 170 -15.38 11.41 24.00
C SER A 170 -15.03 12.49 22.95
N ASP A 171 -14.62 13.68 23.39
CA ASP A 171 -14.23 14.79 22.52
C ASP A 171 -12.89 14.52 21.80
N LEU A 172 -11.95 13.84 22.46
CA LEU A 172 -10.71 13.37 21.85
C LEU A 172 -11.00 12.29 20.80
N LYS A 173 -11.82 11.28 21.13
CA LYS A 173 -12.22 10.24 20.17
C LYS A 173 -12.84 10.84 18.91
N LYS A 174 -13.80 11.77 19.07
CA LYS A 174 -14.41 12.52 17.95
C LYS A 174 -13.39 13.33 17.16
N SER A 175 -12.37 13.88 17.81
CA SER A 175 -11.33 14.66 17.13
C SER A 175 -10.41 13.75 16.30
N ILE A 176 -10.00 12.59 16.82
CA ILE A 176 -9.20 11.61 16.09
C ILE A 176 -9.95 11.10 14.87
N ALA A 177 -11.21 10.66 15.03
CA ALA A 177 -12.02 10.19 13.91
C ALA A 177 -12.16 11.25 12.79
N LYS A 178 -12.38 12.52 13.17
CA LYS A 178 -12.44 13.62 12.20
C LYS A 178 -11.12 13.84 11.46
N ILE A 179 -9.98 13.81 12.18
CA ILE A 179 -8.65 13.94 11.57
C ILE A 179 -8.44 12.84 10.54
N VAL A 180 -8.70 11.59 10.92
CA VAL A 180 -8.58 10.43 10.02
C VAL A 180 -9.45 10.61 8.78
N MET A 181 -10.76 10.84 8.95
CA MET A 181 -11.67 10.96 7.80
C MET A 181 -11.32 12.13 6.87
N GLN A 182 -10.88 13.26 7.42
CA GLN A 182 -10.40 14.40 6.62
C GLN A 182 -9.13 14.06 5.84
N THR A 183 -8.18 13.36 6.48
CA THR A 183 -6.97 12.87 5.80
C THR A 183 -7.30 11.95 4.64
N LEU A 184 -8.18 10.95 4.83
CA LEU A 184 -8.57 10.03 3.76
C LEU A 184 -9.27 10.73 2.59
N LEU A 185 -10.12 11.73 2.87
CA LEU A 185 -10.78 12.54 1.84
C LEU A 185 -9.77 13.36 1.04
N LEU A 186 -8.89 14.10 1.72
CA LEU A 186 -7.87 14.93 1.09
C LEU A 186 -6.83 14.12 0.33
N ALA A 187 -6.62 12.85 0.71
CA ALA A 187 -5.78 11.89 0.03
C ALA A 187 -6.44 11.22 -1.18
N ASP A 188 -7.70 11.54 -1.50
CA ASP A 188 -8.54 10.87 -2.50
C ASP A 188 -8.74 9.35 -2.25
N GLN A 189 -8.43 8.87 -1.04
CA GLN A 189 -8.56 7.46 -0.67
C GLN A 189 -10.03 7.05 -0.50
N ILE A 190 -10.86 7.95 0.04
CA ILE A 190 -12.32 7.73 0.09
C ILE A 190 -12.90 7.58 -1.32
N ASP A 191 -12.43 8.36 -2.29
CA ASP A 191 -12.93 8.30 -3.66
C ASP A 191 -12.53 7.01 -4.38
N TYR A 192 -11.41 6.40 -3.99
CA TYR A 192 -11.08 5.03 -4.38
C TYR A 192 -12.02 4.03 -3.68
N LEU A 193 -12.12 4.08 -2.35
CA LEU A 193 -12.94 3.15 -1.56
C LEU A 193 -14.42 3.15 -1.94
N ARG A 194 -15.00 4.30 -2.33
CA ARG A 194 -16.38 4.41 -2.85
C ARG A 194 -16.63 3.57 -4.11
N GLU A 195 -15.60 3.32 -4.90
CA GLU A 195 -15.72 2.55 -6.14
C GLU A 195 -15.38 1.06 -5.95
N THR A 196 -14.94 0.66 -4.76
CA THR A 196 -14.62 -0.74 -4.45
C THR A 196 -15.74 -1.40 -3.66
N ASP A 197 -15.68 -2.72 -3.56
CA ASP A 197 -16.50 -3.56 -2.69
C ASP A 197 -15.83 -3.80 -1.32
N LEU A 198 -14.77 -3.06 -1.00
CA LEU A 198 -14.01 -3.22 0.25
C LEU A 198 -14.78 -2.79 1.51
N THR A 199 -15.86 -2.03 1.34
CA THR A 199 -16.81 -1.69 2.42
C THR A 199 -18.14 -2.44 2.31
N ALA A 200 -18.27 -3.37 1.35
CA ALA A 200 -19.52 -4.08 1.09
C ALA A 200 -19.59 -5.43 1.85
N GLY A 201 -20.82 -5.88 2.12
CA GLY A 201 -21.09 -7.16 2.76
C GLY A 201 -20.49 -7.24 4.16
N ASN A 202 -19.66 -8.28 4.39
CA ASN A 202 -18.98 -8.47 5.66
C ASN A 202 -17.64 -7.72 5.74
N ASN A 203 -17.19 -7.04 4.69
CA ASN A 203 -15.93 -6.30 4.75
C ASN A 203 -16.15 -4.92 5.38
N ARG A 204 -15.15 -4.47 6.13
CA ARG A 204 -15.08 -3.16 6.76
C ARG A 204 -13.72 -2.56 6.47
N VAL A 205 -13.64 -1.24 6.45
CA VAL A 205 -12.35 -0.55 6.42
C VAL A 205 -12.02 -0.06 7.82
N LEU A 206 -10.93 -0.60 8.37
CA LEU A 206 -10.34 -0.20 9.64
C LEU A 206 -9.12 0.67 9.38
N VAL A 207 -9.04 1.81 10.06
CA VAL A 207 -7.86 2.65 10.06
C VAL A 207 -7.19 2.58 11.41
N GLU A 208 -6.07 1.88 11.49
CA GLU A 208 -5.26 1.89 12.70
C GLU A 208 -4.55 3.23 12.82
N VAL A 209 -4.62 3.85 14.00
CA VAL A 209 -3.96 5.11 14.31
C VAL A 209 -2.82 4.83 15.26
N HIS A 210 -1.63 5.18 14.83
CA HIS A 210 -0.38 5.07 15.58
C HIS A 210 0.14 6.47 15.86
N TYR A 211 0.78 6.65 17.01
CA TYR A 211 1.40 7.93 17.35
C TYR A 211 2.87 7.74 17.63
N TYR A 212 3.67 8.54 16.95
CA TYR A 212 5.11 8.65 17.16
C TYR A 212 5.38 9.90 17.97
N TYR A 213 5.84 9.73 19.21
CA TYR A 213 6.19 10.87 20.06
C TYR A 213 7.49 11.53 19.60
N ASN A 214 8.52 10.72 19.35
CA ASN A 214 9.81 11.21 18.88
C ASN A 214 10.51 10.11 18.08
N ARG A 215 10.60 10.27 16.75
CA ARG A 215 11.33 9.33 15.91
C ARG A 215 12.82 9.71 15.87
N PRO A 216 13.72 8.88 16.43
CA PRO A 216 15.14 9.22 16.47
C PRO A 216 15.74 9.25 15.05
N PRO A 217 16.73 10.12 14.78
CA PRO A 217 17.39 10.21 13.47
C PRO A 217 18.07 8.91 13.04
N SER A 218 18.50 8.07 13.99
CA SER A 218 19.20 6.80 13.73
C SER A 218 18.37 5.77 12.94
N PHE A 219 17.06 5.97 12.81
CA PHE A 219 16.19 5.14 11.95
C PHE A 219 16.27 5.51 10.46
N ALA A 220 17.15 6.43 10.09
CA ALA A 220 17.38 6.80 8.71
C ALA A 220 18.33 5.80 8.04
N GLY A 221 17.86 5.09 7.01
CA GLY A 221 18.78 4.30 6.19
C GLY A 221 18.16 3.16 5.40
N ARG A 222 17.05 2.57 5.88
CA ARG A 222 16.45 1.41 5.23
C ARG A 222 15.17 1.74 4.48
N TRP A 223 15.14 1.37 3.21
CA TRP A 223 13.91 1.29 2.42
C TRP A 223 13.02 0.16 2.94
N HIS A 224 11.78 0.48 3.26
CA HIS A 224 10.80 -0.47 3.75
C HIS A 224 9.40 -0.15 3.25
N LYS A 225 8.54 -1.16 3.26
CA LYS A 225 7.08 -1.00 3.36
C LYS A 225 6.71 -0.84 4.82
N ASP A 226 5.62 -0.13 5.11
CA ASP A 226 5.18 -0.02 6.49
C ASP A 226 4.58 -1.33 7.01
N THR A 227 4.14 -2.21 6.11
CA THR A 227 3.43 -3.44 6.50
C THR A 227 3.90 -4.70 5.78
N ARG A 228 3.38 -5.86 6.24
CA ARG A 228 3.59 -7.19 5.62
C ARG A 228 2.58 -7.47 4.50
N GLY A 229 2.05 -6.40 3.90
CA GLY A 229 1.09 -6.49 2.82
C GLY A 229 -0.34 -6.72 3.26
N ASP A 230 -0.76 -6.19 4.42
CA ASP A 230 -2.15 -6.14 4.87
C ASP A 230 -2.74 -4.71 4.81
N THR A 231 -1.94 -3.72 4.40
CA THR A 231 -2.30 -2.32 4.38
C THR A 231 -2.38 -1.77 2.98
N MET A 232 -3.49 -1.10 2.69
CA MET A 232 -3.74 -0.50 1.38
C MET A 232 -3.09 0.88 1.29
N PHE A 233 -3.31 1.70 2.32
CA PHE A 233 -2.84 3.08 2.36
C PHE A 233 -2.15 3.42 3.66
N VAL A 234 -1.15 4.30 3.55
CA VAL A 234 -0.45 4.92 4.67
C VAL A 234 -0.66 6.42 4.61
N ASN A 235 -0.94 7.02 5.77
CA ASN A 235 -0.87 8.48 5.93
C ASN A 235 0.03 8.84 7.10
N LEU A 236 0.96 9.77 6.87
CA LEU A 236 1.87 10.32 7.85
C LEU A 236 1.50 11.79 8.08
N ASN A 237 0.83 12.09 9.19
CA ASN A 237 0.44 13.45 9.53
C ASN A 237 1.42 14.07 10.52
N TYR A 238 2.26 14.99 10.04
CA TYR A 238 3.37 15.55 10.79
C TYR A 238 2.92 16.67 11.74
N ILE A 239 3.48 16.69 12.94
CA ILE A 239 3.25 17.73 13.94
C ILE A 239 4.46 18.67 13.92
N ASN A 240 4.60 19.42 12.83
CA ASN A 240 5.67 20.39 12.59
C ASN A 240 5.12 21.83 12.60
N PRO A 241 4.94 22.46 13.77
CA PRO A 241 4.30 23.77 13.89
C PRO A 241 5.10 24.92 13.30
N GLU A 242 6.43 24.82 13.28
CA GLU A 242 7.31 25.97 13.08
C GLU A 242 7.64 26.20 11.61
N SER A 243 7.92 25.13 10.87
CA SER A 243 8.37 25.23 9.49
C SER A 243 8.08 23.96 8.69
N PRO A 244 8.02 24.07 7.34
CA PRO A 244 8.05 22.90 6.47
C PRO A 244 9.28 22.04 6.73
N ILE A 245 9.11 20.73 6.69
CA ILE A 245 10.20 19.76 6.91
C ILE A 245 10.35 18.82 5.71
N PRO A 246 11.52 18.19 5.51
CA PRO A 246 11.65 17.12 4.53
C PRO A 246 10.76 15.93 4.89
N GLY A 247 9.94 15.49 3.92
CA GLY A 247 9.16 14.28 4.01
C GLY A 247 9.98 13.01 3.81
N PRO A 248 9.35 11.83 3.82
CA PRO A 248 10.03 10.59 3.53
C PRO A 248 10.60 10.63 2.11
N GLU A 249 11.75 9.98 1.93
CA GLU A 249 12.16 9.58 0.59
C GLU A 249 11.35 8.34 0.19
N TYR A 250 11.03 8.23 -1.09
CA TYR A 250 10.20 7.16 -1.63
C TYR A 250 10.71 6.65 -2.98
N LEU A 251 10.43 5.38 -3.26
CA LEU A 251 10.60 4.72 -4.56
C LEU A 251 9.22 4.25 -5.00
N VAL A 252 8.86 4.53 -6.25
CA VAL A 252 7.57 4.13 -6.84
C VAL A 252 7.73 2.81 -7.57
N ASN A 253 6.81 1.88 -7.35
CA ASN A 253 6.77 0.55 -7.94
C ASN A 253 8.05 -0.28 -7.76
N PRO A 254 8.64 -0.36 -6.55
CA PRO A 254 9.80 -1.22 -6.34
C PRO A 254 9.44 -2.71 -6.51
N HIS A 255 10.41 -3.51 -6.94
CA HIS A 255 10.23 -4.96 -7.04
C HIS A 255 9.79 -5.56 -5.70
N THR A 256 8.83 -6.47 -5.78
CA THR A 256 8.30 -7.20 -4.63
C THR A 256 8.90 -8.61 -4.60
N THR A 257 9.23 -9.11 -3.41
CA THR A 257 9.68 -10.51 -3.25
C THR A 257 8.51 -11.48 -3.41
N GLU A 258 8.79 -12.73 -3.80
CA GLU A 258 7.75 -13.76 -3.93
C GLU A 258 7.04 -14.04 -2.60
N GLU A 259 7.79 -14.01 -1.49
CA GLU A 259 7.23 -14.16 -0.14
C GLU A 259 6.24 -13.05 0.21
N HIS A 260 6.59 -11.78 -0.03
CA HIS A 260 5.69 -10.65 0.21
C HIS A 260 4.47 -10.72 -0.71
N ALA A 261 4.65 -11.11 -1.97
CA ALA A 261 3.54 -11.34 -2.90
C ALA A 261 2.60 -12.46 -2.43
N ARG A 262 3.11 -13.52 -1.80
CA ARG A 262 2.28 -14.56 -1.17
C ARG A 262 1.51 -14.01 0.03
N GLN A 263 2.18 -13.37 0.99
CA GLN A 263 1.53 -12.79 2.18
C GLN A 263 0.43 -11.80 1.80
N ARG A 264 0.70 -10.91 0.84
CA ARG A 264 -0.26 -9.94 0.32
C ARG A 264 -1.52 -10.61 -0.26
N ARG A 265 -1.38 -11.72 -1.00
CA ARG A 265 -2.53 -12.49 -1.53
C ARG A 265 -3.39 -13.14 -0.45
N GLU A 266 -2.81 -13.42 0.72
CA GLU A 266 -3.53 -14.02 1.84
C GLU A 266 -4.26 -12.98 2.70
N LEU A 267 -3.73 -11.75 2.76
CA LEU A 267 -4.16 -10.73 3.72
C LEU A 267 -5.05 -9.64 3.10
N VAL A 268 -5.01 -9.43 1.78
CA VAL A 268 -5.72 -8.34 1.12
C VAL A 268 -6.81 -8.88 0.20
N PRO A 269 -8.00 -8.23 0.11
CA PRO A 269 -9.06 -8.69 -0.77
C PRO A 269 -8.66 -8.69 -2.26
N ASP A 270 -9.11 -9.71 -3.00
CA ASP A 270 -8.85 -9.90 -4.43
C ASP A 270 -9.16 -8.68 -5.30
N SER A 271 -10.19 -7.91 -4.93
CA SER A 271 -10.58 -6.72 -5.67
C SER A 271 -9.51 -5.62 -5.62
N PHE A 272 -8.86 -5.43 -4.46
CA PHE A 272 -7.72 -4.52 -4.33
C PHE A 272 -6.49 -5.08 -5.03
N LEU A 273 -6.22 -6.39 -4.92
CA LEU A 273 -5.09 -7.04 -5.60
C LEU A 273 -5.16 -6.84 -7.12
N THR A 274 -6.35 -7.01 -7.71
CA THR A 274 -6.58 -6.78 -9.14
C THR A 274 -6.30 -5.33 -9.55
N ASP A 275 -6.74 -4.37 -8.74
CA ASP A 275 -6.51 -2.95 -9.00
C ASP A 275 -5.01 -2.60 -8.83
N LEU A 276 -4.33 -3.23 -7.87
CA LEU A 276 -2.92 -3.06 -7.57
C LEU A 276 -2.03 -3.62 -8.67
N GLU A 277 -2.27 -4.85 -9.13
CA GLU A 277 -1.55 -5.47 -10.26
C GLU A 277 -1.66 -4.59 -11.51
N PHE A 278 -2.87 -4.10 -11.80
CA PHE A 278 -3.07 -3.13 -12.88
C PHE A 278 -2.22 -1.86 -12.71
N ALA A 279 -2.17 -1.29 -11.51
CA ALA A 279 -1.33 -0.12 -11.26
C ALA A 279 0.16 -0.44 -11.43
N GLN A 280 0.64 -1.58 -10.92
CA GLN A 280 2.04 -2.02 -11.03
C GLN A 280 2.46 -2.24 -12.50
N ASP A 281 1.61 -2.88 -13.31
CA ASP A 281 1.86 -3.13 -14.73
C ASP A 281 1.91 -1.84 -15.58
N ASN A 282 1.33 -0.76 -15.06
CA ASN A 282 1.28 0.55 -15.72
C ASN A 282 2.27 1.57 -15.17
N LEU A 283 3.11 1.17 -14.21
CA LEU A 283 4.19 1.98 -13.66
C LEU A 283 5.53 1.47 -14.18
N ASP A 284 6.40 2.40 -14.57
CA ASP A 284 7.79 2.07 -14.86
C ASP A 284 8.52 1.59 -13.60
N GLU A 285 9.60 0.82 -13.78
CA GLU A 285 10.53 0.52 -12.70
C GLU A 285 11.13 1.82 -12.11
N PRO A 286 11.40 1.85 -10.79
CA PRO A 286 11.92 3.04 -10.14
C PRO A 286 13.30 3.40 -10.70
N THR A 287 13.39 4.57 -11.33
CA THR A 287 14.65 5.14 -11.84
C THR A 287 15.18 6.29 -10.97
N GLU A 288 14.37 6.77 -10.04
CA GLU A 288 14.66 7.92 -9.19
C GLU A 288 14.16 7.72 -7.76
N ILE A 289 14.85 8.40 -6.84
CA ILE A 289 14.39 8.56 -5.45
C ILE A 289 13.60 9.86 -5.37
N GLY A 290 12.30 9.73 -5.09
CA GLY A 290 11.41 10.87 -4.86
C GLY A 290 11.45 11.32 -3.40
N TRP A 291 11.11 12.59 -3.18
CA TRP A 291 10.84 13.17 -1.86
C TRP A 291 10.08 14.49 -2.03
N GLY A 292 9.64 15.10 -0.94
CA GLY A 292 9.00 16.42 -0.97
C GLY A 292 9.12 17.16 0.36
N MET A 293 8.82 18.46 0.33
CA MET A 293 8.70 19.26 1.54
C MET A 293 7.29 19.12 2.10
N VAL A 294 7.19 18.63 3.33
CA VAL A 294 5.96 18.56 4.10
C VAL A 294 5.68 19.94 4.66
N PRO A 295 4.53 20.58 4.33
CA PRO A 295 4.19 21.87 4.90
C PRO A 295 4.01 21.78 6.42
N THR A 296 3.87 22.91 7.12
CA THR A 296 3.53 22.92 8.55
C THR A 296 2.21 22.18 8.78
N TYR A 297 2.18 21.21 9.69
CA TYR A 297 1.03 20.30 9.86
C TYR A 297 0.66 19.59 8.56
N GLY A 298 1.69 19.15 7.84
CA GLY A 298 1.54 18.51 6.55
C GLY A 298 1.28 17.02 6.67
N VAL A 299 0.61 16.48 5.67
CA VAL A 299 0.34 15.05 5.52
C VAL A 299 1.08 14.54 4.29
N VAL A 300 1.68 13.36 4.42
CA VAL A 300 2.19 12.56 3.30
C VAL A 300 1.36 11.29 3.22
N SER A 301 0.72 11.07 2.08
CA SER A 301 -0.22 9.98 1.87
C SER A 301 0.14 9.15 0.65
N PHE A 302 0.12 7.83 0.73
CA PHE A 302 0.50 6.94 -0.38
C PHE A 302 -0.13 5.54 -0.27
N VAL A 303 -0.11 4.80 -1.37
CA VAL A 303 -0.43 3.37 -1.43
C VAL A 303 0.78 2.59 -0.93
N ASP A 304 0.65 1.87 0.20
CA ASP A 304 1.79 1.15 0.83
C ASP A 304 2.42 0.16 -0.15
N GLU A 305 1.56 -0.54 -0.91
CA GLU A 305 2.02 -1.56 -1.82
C GLU A 305 2.76 -1.05 -3.06
N LEU A 306 2.61 0.23 -3.40
CA LEU A 306 3.30 0.85 -4.53
C LEU A 306 4.55 1.64 -4.13
N ILE A 307 4.84 1.77 -2.82
CA ILE A 307 5.92 2.62 -2.32
C ILE A 307 6.85 1.85 -1.37
N HIS A 308 8.16 1.91 -1.63
CA HIS A 308 9.15 1.77 -0.55
C HIS A 308 9.53 3.15 -0.06
N HIS A 309 9.58 3.37 1.24
CA HIS A 309 9.95 4.66 1.79
C HIS A 309 10.98 4.54 2.92
N THR A 310 11.56 5.67 3.28
CA THR A 310 12.53 5.77 4.38
C THR A 310 12.61 7.19 4.91
N THR A 311 13.05 7.34 6.17
CA THR A 311 13.32 8.65 6.78
C THR A 311 14.35 9.40 5.92
N PRO A 312 14.14 10.68 5.56
CA PRO A 312 15.08 11.44 4.73
C PRO A 312 16.47 11.49 5.37
N LEU A 313 17.52 11.34 4.56
CA LEU A 313 18.91 11.52 4.98
C LEU A 313 19.46 12.86 4.50
N ALA A 314 20.09 13.56 5.44
CA ALA A 314 20.99 14.68 5.20
C ALA A 314 22.06 14.32 4.16
N GLY A 315 22.37 15.22 3.23
CA GLY A 315 23.47 15.01 2.28
C GLY A 315 23.23 13.96 1.18
N GLY A 316 22.06 13.32 1.16
CA GLY A 316 21.67 12.33 0.15
C GLY A 316 22.13 10.91 0.45
N ARG A 317 21.62 9.95 -0.35
CA ARG A 317 21.93 8.52 -0.23
C ARG A 317 22.56 7.98 -1.50
N LYS A 318 23.53 7.08 -1.32
CA LYS A 318 23.85 6.05 -2.31
C LYS A 318 22.98 4.85 -2.00
N VAL A 319 22.26 4.34 -2.99
CA VAL A 319 21.40 3.16 -2.83
C VAL A 319 21.93 2.05 -3.73
N SER A 320 22.18 0.88 -3.17
CA SER A 320 22.52 -0.32 -3.95
C SER A 320 21.26 -0.99 -4.49
N ALA A 321 21.37 -1.76 -5.59
CA ALA A 321 20.26 -2.56 -6.11
C ALA A 321 19.65 -3.49 -5.04
N GLU A 322 20.48 -3.98 -4.14
CA GLU A 322 20.07 -4.79 -3.00
C GLU A 322 19.17 -4.02 -2.02
N GLN A 323 19.50 -2.77 -1.71
CA GLN A 323 18.67 -1.93 -0.83
C GLN A 323 17.32 -1.58 -1.48
N LEU A 324 17.22 -1.60 -2.81
CA LEU A 324 15.97 -1.38 -3.55
C LEU A 324 15.03 -2.58 -3.52
N SER A 325 15.59 -3.80 -3.41
CA SER A 325 14.81 -5.05 -3.35
C SER A 325 13.96 -5.19 -2.09
N GLY A 326 14.16 -4.33 -1.09
CA GLY A 326 13.26 -4.15 0.04
C GLY A 326 13.16 -5.31 1.03
N ASP A 327 13.97 -6.37 0.88
CA ASP A 327 13.90 -7.53 1.77
C ASP A 327 14.30 -7.14 3.21
N PRO A 328 13.38 -7.16 4.19
CA PRO A 328 13.64 -6.81 5.58
C PRO A 328 14.60 -7.81 6.28
N ALA A 329 14.81 -9.01 5.74
CA ALA A 329 15.73 -10.01 6.31
C ALA A 329 17.18 -9.90 5.80
N ARG A 330 17.42 -9.32 4.62
CA ARG A 330 18.76 -9.40 3.98
C ARG A 330 19.85 -8.49 4.56
N GLY A 331 19.50 -7.46 5.32
CA GLY A 331 20.46 -6.43 5.76
C GLY A 331 21.24 -6.72 7.05
N LEU A 332 20.98 -7.82 7.76
CA LEU A 332 21.55 -8.10 9.08
C LEU A 332 22.84 -8.92 9.05
N VAL A 333 23.24 -9.41 7.88
CA VAL A 333 24.29 -10.41 7.73
C VAL A 333 25.15 -10.04 6.53
N ALA A 334 26.47 -9.94 6.73
CA ALA A 334 27.41 -9.59 5.67
C ALA A 334 27.35 -10.62 4.52
N PRO A 335 27.59 -10.25 3.26
CA PRO A 335 27.49 -11.18 2.12
C PRO A 335 28.24 -12.51 2.31
N GLU A 336 29.41 -12.47 2.92
CA GLU A 336 30.24 -13.62 3.28
C GLU A 336 29.61 -14.50 4.39
N GLU A 337 28.93 -13.90 5.36
CA GLU A 337 28.22 -14.59 6.44
C GLU A 337 26.90 -15.22 5.96
N ARG A 338 26.42 -14.87 4.76
CA ARG A 338 25.22 -15.48 4.17
C ARG A 338 25.49 -16.85 3.55
N LEU A 339 26.67 -17.06 2.99
CA LEU A 339 27.11 -18.38 2.51
C LEU A 339 27.16 -19.35 3.69
N ALA A 340 27.74 -18.91 4.81
CA ALA A 340 27.72 -19.60 6.10
C ALA A 340 26.32 -20.00 6.58
N LEU A 341 25.35 -19.05 6.57
CA LEU A 341 23.95 -19.34 6.93
C LEU A 341 23.26 -20.30 5.94
N SER A 342 23.57 -20.17 4.65
CA SER A 342 23.03 -21.03 3.59
C SER A 342 23.52 -22.47 3.75
N ASP A 343 24.81 -22.66 4.03
CA ASP A 343 25.41 -23.98 4.27
C ASP A 343 24.81 -24.61 5.54
N LEU A 344 24.60 -23.82 6.60
CA LEU A 344 23.92 -24.27 7.83
C LEU A 344 22.49 -24.73 7.59
N ALA A 345 21.71 -23.95 6.84
CA ALA A 345 20.30 -24.20 6.58
C ALA A 345 20.07 -25.40 5.63
N SER A 346 20.98 -25.61 4.69
CA SER A 346 20.90 -26.72 3.73
C SER A 346 21.45 -28.05 4.27
N ALA A 347 22.32 -28.01 5.28
CA ALA A 347 22.84 -29.20 5.94
C ALA A 347 21.81 -29.90 6.86
N ALA A 348 20.61 -29.34 7.05
CA ALA A 348 19.85 -29.67 8.24
C ALA A 348 18.33 -29.83 8.06
N ASN A 349 17.79 -30.92 8.63
CA ASN A 349 16.37 -31.25 8.55
C ASN A 349 15.48 -30.59 9.62
N ASN A 350 16.06 -29.87 10.60
CA ASN A 350 15.49 -28.80 11.45
C ASN A 350 16.35 -28.61 12.74
N PRO A 351 17.45 -27.84 12.77
CA PRO A 351 18.18 -27.62 14.02
C PRO A 351 17.74 -26.34 14.68
N VAL A 352 17.66 -26.44 16.00
CA VAL A 352 17.91 -25.34 16.91
C VAL A 352 19.41 -25.04 16.83
N TYR A 353 19.79 -23.80 16.50
CA TYR A 353 21.18 -23.35 16.54
C TYR A 353 21.46 -22.51 17.79
N ASP A 354 22.55 -22.80 18.50
CA ASP A 354 23.10 -21.96 19.55
C ASP A 354 24.19 -21.00 19.03
N ARG A 355 24.78 -20.21 19.93
CA ARG A 355 25.82 -19.23 19.55
C ARG A 355 27.04 -19.90 18.92
N LEU A 356 27.44 -21.05 19.45
CA LEU A 356 28.62 -21.77 18.99
C LEU A 356 28.37 -22.35 17.60
N ASP A 357 27.15 -22.83 17.34
CA ASP A 357 26.74 -23.31 16.01
C ASP A 357 26.80 -22.18 14.97
N LEU A 358 26.30 -20.99 15.31
CA LEU A 358 26.33 -19.82 14.42
C LEU A 358 27.75 -19.32 14.18
N GLU A 359 28.59 -19.23 15.20
CA GLU A 359 29.98 -18.82 15.05
C GLU A 359 30.80 -19.86 14.25
N SER A 360 30.54 -21.16 14.46
CA SER A 360 31.16 -22.25 13.70
C SER A 360 30.72 -22.29 12.23
N ALA A 361 29.53 -21.77 11.93
CA ALA A 361 29.08 -21.55 10.56
C ALA A 361 29.95 -20.51 9.83
N GLY A 362 30.64 -19.64 10.56
CA GLY A 362 31.38 -18.51 10.03
C GLY A 362 30.70 -17.15 10.25
N LEU A 363 29.67 -17.07 11.10
CA LEU A 363 29.14 -15.77 11.53
C LEU A 363 30.09 -15.14 12.54
N SER A 364 30.23 -13.82 12.48
CA SER A 364 30.94 -13.09 13.51
C SER A 364 30.20 -13.21 14.86
N PRO A 365 30.93 -13.13 15.99
CA PRO A 365 30.31 -13.12 17.32
C PRO A 365 29.28 -12.00 17.52
N GLU A 366 29.43 -10.87 16.82
CA GLU A 366 28.49 -9.76 16.85
C GLU A 366 27.19 -10.10 16.13
N THR A 367 27.27 -10.59 14.89
CA THR A 367 26.09 -11.05 14.10
C THR A 367 25.35 -12.18 14.83
N ALA A 368 26.06 -13.18 15.35
CA ALA A 368 25.46 -14.26 16.12
C ALA A 368 24.73 -13.74 17.39
N SER A 369 25.30 -12.75 18.08
CA SER A 369 24.66 -12.11 19.23
C SER A 369 23.41 -11.33 18.84
N ILE A 370 23.45 -10.57 17.74
CA ILE A 370 22.31 -9.80 17.24
C ILE A 370 21.14 -10.74 16.93
N LEU A 371 21.41 -11.84 16.22
CA LEU A 371 20.39 -12.83 15.89
C LEU A 371 19.79 -13.43 17.16
N LEU A 372 20.62 -13.96 18.07
CA LEU A 372 20.12 -14.57 19.31
C LEU A 372 19.38 -13.58 20.23
N ASN A 373 19.83 -12.32 20.30
CA ASN A 373 19.18 -11.29 21.11
C ASN A 373 17.84 -10.84 20.51
N ALA A 374 17.75 -10.71 19.18
CA ALA A 374 16.49 -10.41 18.51
C ALA A 374 15.45 -11.52 18.76
N PHE A 375 15.88 -12.79 18.79
CA PHE A 375 15.01 -13.93 19.10
C PHE A 375 14.66 -14.05 20.59
N ALA A 376 15.61 -13.80 21.50
CA ALA A 376 15.38 -13.83 22.93
C ALA A 376 14.38 -12.75 23.39
N ALA A 377 14.36 -11.60 22.72
CA ALA A 377 13.36 -10.54 22.94
C ALA A 377 11.92 -11.00 22.64
N GLU A 378 11.75 -12.05 21.84
CA GLU A 378 10.45 -12.67 21.49
C GLU A 378 10.19 -14.00 22.23
N ASN A 379 10.97 -14.33 23.25
CA ASN A 379 10.79 -15.50 24.14
C ASN A 379 11.00 -16.89 23.46
N TYR A 380 11.71 -16.92 22.32
CA TYR A 380 12.11 -18.18 21.67
C TYR A 380 13.42 -18.72 22.25
N LYS A 381 13.53 -20.06 22.40
CA LYS A 381 14.72 -20.74 22.96
C LYS A 381 15.74 -21.18 21.89
N SER A 382 15.49 -20.88 20.62
CA SER A 382 16.21 -21.46 19.47
C SER A 382 16.00 -20.65 18.20
N VAL A 383 17.02 -20.58 17.33
CA VAL A 383 16.92 -20.00 15.97
C VAL A 383 16.64 -21.11 14.97
N GLY A 384 15.61 -20.96 14.14
CA GLY A 384 15.38 -21.77 12.93
C GLY A 384 15.67 -20.92 11.70
N ILE A 385 16.60 -21.36 10.85
CA ILE A 385 16.98 -20.65 9.62
C ILE A 385 16.20 -21.28 8.45
N PHE A 386 15.20 -20.57 7.92
CA PHE A 386 14.50 -20.99 6.71
C PHE A 386 15.13 -20.31 5.49
N TYR A 387 15.63 -21.10 4.53
CA TYR A 387 16.17 -20.59 3.27
C TYR A 387 15.17 -20.80 2.13
N LEU A 388 14.96 -19.75 1.31
CA LEU A 388 14.22 -19.81 0.05
C LEU A 388 15.20 -19.94 -1.12
N PRO A 389 15.02 -20.89 -2.06
CA PRO A 389 15.96 -21.13 -3.14
C PRO A 389 16.09 -19.91 -4.07
N HIS A 390 17.35 -19.58 -4.41
CA HIS A 390 17.73 -18.54 -5.35
C HIS A 390 17.00 -18.63 -6.70
N ARG A 391 16.54 -17.48 -7.22
CA ARG A 391 16.50 -17.22 -8.66
C ARG A 391 17.41 -16.03 -8.99
N GLN A 392 18.41 -16.37 -9.81
CA GLN A 392 19.41 -15.60 -10.57
C GLN A 392 19.78 -14.16 -10.15
N PRO A 393 21.09 -13.83 -10.10
CA PRO A 393 21.53 -12.44 -10.05
C PRO A 393 21.14 -11.71 -11.34
N LEU A 394 20.76 -10.44 -11.17
CA LEU A 394 20.82 -9.44 -12.23
C LEU A 394 22.22 -9.52 -12.89
N THR A 395 22.24 -9.38 -14.20
CA THR A 395 23.26 -9.82 -15.15
C THR A 395 24.73 -9.52 -14.77
N ALA A 396 25.63 -10.37 -15.28
CA ALA A 396 27.07 -10.46 -14.98
C ALA A 396 27.93 -9.22 -15.30
N ASP A 397 27.34 -8.14 -15.78
CA ASP A 397 28.01 -6.91 -16.20
C ASP A 397 28.26 -5.92 -15.05
N GLY A 398 27.80 -6.20 -13.82
CA GLY A 398 28.19 -5.44 -12.61
C GLY A 398 27.78 -3.95 -12.62
N ASN A 399 27.12 -3.51 -13.68
CA ASN A 399 26.62 -2.16 -13.85
C ASN A 399 25.30 -2.05 -13.10
N THR A 400 25.41 -1.95 -11.78
CA THR A 400 24.30 -1.43 -10.97
C THR A 400 23.99 -0.03 -11.46
N SER A 401 22.90 0.13 -12.20
CA SER A 401 22.36 1.45 -12.56
C SER A 401 22.17 2.23 -11.27
N ARG A 402 23.10 3.16 -10.97
CA ARG A 402 22.95 4.05 -9.81
C ARG A 402 21.67 4.82 -10.00
N LEU A 403 20.68 4.62 -9.12
CA LEU A 403 19.53 5.50 -9.09
C LEU A 403 20.03 6.92 -8.92
N THR A 404 19.61 7.79 -9.82
CA THR A 404 20.00 9.19 -9.73
C THR A 404 18.99 9.85 -8.81
N ARG A 405 19.45 10.43 -7.70
CA ARG A 405 18.58 11.26 -6.84
C ARG A 405 18.22 12.51 -7.65
N ARG A 406 17.02 12.55 -8.23
CA ARG A 406 16.47 13.81 -8.73
C ARG A 406 15.99 14.61 -7.54
N MET A 407 16.91 15.40 -6.98
CA MET A 407 16.51 16.46 -6.08
C MET A 407 15.67 17.45 -6.88
N SER A 408 14.47 17.77 -6.40
CA SER A 408 13.85 19.03 -6.75
C SER A 408 14.89 20.14 -6.54
N VAL A 409 15.07 21.03 -7.52
CA VAL A 409 16.03 22.14 -7.45
C VAL A 409 15.81 22.98 -6.19
N SER A 410 14.60 22.98 -5.64
CA SER A 410 14.23 23.66 -4.38
C SER A 410 14.80 23.03 -3.10
N GLY A 411 15.50 21.89 -3.17
CA GLY A 411 15.89 21.11 -2.00
C GLY A 411 17.39 21.06 -1.70
N ARG A 412 18.23 21.73 -2.49
CA ARG A 412 19.70 21.72 -2.28
C ARG A 412 20.14 22.47 -1.03
N ASP A 413 19.37 23.46 -0.60
CA ASP A 413 19.70 24.34 0.54
C ASP A 413 18.95 23.96 1.82
N VAL A 414 18.37 22.76 1.88
CA VAL A 414 17.72 22.29 3.10
C VAL A 414 18.81 21.97 4.11
N THR A 415 19.01 22.89 5.05
CA THR A 415 19.79 22.63 6.26
C THR A 415 19.15 21.49 7.02
N ASP A 416 19.97 20.64 7.63
CA ASP A 416 19.46 19.59 8.51
C ASP A 416 18.50 20.20 9.51
N PRO A 417 17.31 19.60 9.72
CA PRO A 417 16.47 20.03 10.81
C PRO A 417 17.32 19.98 12.08
N PRO A 418 17.16 20.96 13.00
CA PRO A 418 17.89 21.00 14.25
C PRO A 418 17.95 19.60 14.88
N PRO A 419 19.09 19.15 15.43
CA PRO A 419 19.23 17.82 16.02
C PRO A 419 18.16 17.47 17.08
N ASP A 420 17.53 18.50 17.65
CA ASP A 420 16.49 18.46 18.66
C ASP A 420 15.06 18.67 18.12
N ALA A 421 14.89 18.88 16.82
CA ALA A 421 13.57 19.04 16.20
C ALA A 421 12.77 17.73 16.34
N ARG A 422 11.85 17.71 17.31
CA ARG A 422 10.97 16.56 17.57
C ARG A 422 10.19 16.21 16.30
N ARG A 423 10.33 14.97 15.85
CA ARG A 423 9.59 14.42 14.71
C ARG A 423 8.40 13.62 15.22
N SER A 424 7.40 14.33 15.71
CA SER A 424 6.15 13.72 16.14
C SER A 424 5.17 13.67 14.97
N PHE A 425 4.44 12.56 14.81
CA PHE A 425 3.42 12.43 13.76
C PHE A 425 2.39 11.37 14.12
N PHE A 426 1.19 11.50 13.56
CA PHE A 426 0.26 10.39 13.46
C PHE A 426 0.61 9.55 12.23
N ARG A 427 0.66 8.24 12.40
CA ARG A 427 0.65 7.31 11.29
C ARG A 427 -0.69 6.62 11.25
N THR A 428 -1.26 6.48 10.06
CA THR A 428 -2.47 5.70 9.87
C THR A 428 -2.27 4.61 8.84
N TRP A 429 -2.77 3.42 9.15
CA TRP A 429 -2.78 2.26 8.26
C TRP A 429 -4.22 1.92 7.90
N VAL A 430 -4.55 1.99 6.61
CA VAL A 430 -5.89 1.70 6.12
C VAL A 430 -5.94 0.26 5.64
N ARG A 431 -6.76 -0.57 6.30
CA ARG A 431 -6.87 -2.01 6.04
C ARG A 431 -8.32 -2.39 5.79
N SER A 432 -8.52 -3.42 4.97
CA SER A 432 -9.81 -4.11 4.89
C SER A 432 -9.82 -5.23 5.93
N VAL A 433 -10.90 -5.33 6.69
CA VAL A 433 -11.08 -6.37 7.71
C VAL A 433 -12.45 -7.03 7.53
N THR A 434 -12.53 -8.34 7.76
CA THR A 434 -13.80 -9.07 7.72
C THR A 434 -14.49 -8.99 9.07
N ALA A 435 -15.75 -8.54 9.07
CA ALA A 435 -16.61 -8.50 10.25
C ALA A 435 -16.73 -9.89 10.88
N GLY A 436 -16.61 -9.94 12.21
CA GLY A 436 -16.68 -11.20 12.99
C GLY A 436 -15.33 -11.84 13.27
N ILE A 437 -14.24 -11.42 12.61
CA ILE A 437 -12.90 -11.73 13.10
C ILE A 437 -12.60 -10.75 14.26
N GLY A 438 -12.17 -11.26 15.41
CA GLY A 438 -12.08 -10.55 16.69
C GLY A 438 -11.10 -9.37 16.78
N TYR A 439 -10.90 -8.62 15.70
CA TYR A 439 -10.08 -7.41 15.63
C TYR A 439 -10.77 -6.18 16.24
N ILE A 440 -12.09 -6.22 16.41
CA ILE A 440 -12.91 -5.09 16.85
C ILE A 440 -13.83 -5.54 17.99
N THR A 441 -13.62 -4.97 19.18
CA THR A 441 -14.50 -5.12 20.37
C THR A 441 -15.14 -3.80 20.76
#